data_AF-A0A0F9AMG5-F1
#
_entry.id   AF-A0A0F9AMG5-F1
#
_cell.length_a   1.000
_cell.length_b   1.000
_cell.length_c   1.000
_cell.angle_alpha   90.00
_cell.angle_beta   90.00
_cell.angle_gamma   90.00
#
_symmetry.space_group_name_H-M   'P 1'
#
loop_
_entity.id
_entity.type
_entity.pdbx_description
1 polymer ?
#
loop_
_entity_poly.entity_id
_entity_poly.type
_entity_poly.pdbx_seq_one_letter_code
_entity_poly.pdbx_strand_id
1 'polypeptide(L)'
;LTPYPRRYALTLSFCPQSLAKPASLTVTRGHAWINSPEPPRASAAAGVVLAPTSDNPNAFWMGLPNSRYSIKSLQQGQWRPFPQRRNEWLINWVKGRFKIDEQRIVGSIGCWGMMEIERPDIYAFLHGWGQPEVTKGFQCWGRSQLWGPREVYANRPKQDNPWYRTTDKYTQRSQFGDGKSNGKATDAGKGETAFHADEKDALSHRCGGVEIIDEVTQGLTPRKCRKFKPTAGQALKWTCTAVANTGKNVKAGAPAVEGKVLGSGSIKADRYGLATIRRMPMVKGRQRVVIRRK
;
A
#
# COMPACT_ATOMS: atom_id res chain seq x y z
N LEU A 1 -25.69 -0.66 3.75
CA LEU A 1 -24.47 -0.80 2.91
C LEU A 1 -23.46 0.19 3.45
N THR A 2 -22.24 -0.23 3.81
CA THR A 2 -21.25 0.69 4.39
C THR A 2 -21.08 1.91 3.47
N PRO A 3 -21.12 3.17 3.97
CA PRO A 3 -21.06 4.38 3.14
C PRO A 3 -19.75 4.51 2.36
N TYR A 4 -18.73 3.72 2.73
CA TYR A 4 -17.49 3.58 2.00
C TYR A 4 -17.45 2.27 1.21
N PRO A 5 -17.40 2.32 -0.13
CA PRO A 5 -16.96 1.18 -0.92
C PRO A 5 -15.52 0.87 -0.52
N ARG A 6 -15.31 -0.31 0.08
CA ARG A 6 -14.00 -0.84 0.55
C ARG A 6 -12.98 -1.07 -0.59
N ARG A 7 -13.10 -0.39 -1.73
CA ARG A 7 -12.38 -0.65 -2.98
C ARG A 7 -11.72 0.58 -3.61
N TYR A 8 -11.80 1.76 -3.00
CA TYR A 8 -11.07 2.91 -3.55
C TYR A 8 -9.66 2.96 -3.00
N ALA A 9 -8.68 3.08 -3.90
CA ALA A 9 -7.28 3.27 -3.53
C ALA A 9 -7.00 4.68 -2.99
N LEU A 10 -7.93 5.62 -3.16
CA LEU A 10 -7.85 6.97 -2.62
C LEU A 10 -9.24 7.61 -2.56
N THR A 11 -9.39 8.64 -1.73
CA THR A 11 -10.49 9.60 -1.79
C THR A 11 -9.94 11.00 -2.03
N LEU A 12 -10.71 11.80 -2.77
CA LEU A 12 -10.45 13.20 -2.98
C LEU A 12 -11.66 13.99 -2.50
N SER A 13 -11.45 15.00 -1.66
CA SER A 13 -12.51 15.82 -1.07
C SER A 13 -12.22 17.30 -1.28
N PHE A 14 -13.20 18.04 -1.76
CA PHE A 14 -13.14 19.48 -1.97
C PHE A 14 -14.56 20.04 -2.04
N CYS A 15 -14.73 21.33 -1.76
CA CYS A 15 -16.02 22.03 -1.88
C CYS A 15 -15.90 23.07 -3.01
N PRO A 16 -16.54 22.86 -4.19
CA PRO A 16 -16.39 23.76 -5.34
C PRO A 16 -16.68 25.23 -5.05
N GLN A 17 -17.64 25.50 -4.16
CA GLN A 17 -18.10 26.84 -3.80
C GLN A 17 -17.10 27.61 -2.94
N SER A 18 -16.27 26.91 -2.16
CA SER A 18 -15.29 27.53 -1.24
C SER A 18 -13.84 27.33 -1.68
N LEU A 19 -13.59 26.58 -2.76
CA LEU A 19 -12.26 26.24 -3.23
C LEU A 19 -11.46 27.49 -3.65
N ALA A 20 -10.36 27.77 -2.94
CA ALA A 20 -9.47 28.88 -3.24
C ALA A 20 -8.71 28.68 -4.56
N LYS A 21 -8.20 29.77 -5.15
CA LYS A 21 -7.38 29.76 -6.37
C LYS A 21 -6.15 30.66 -6.18
N PRO A 22 -4.94 30.09 -5.94
CA PRO A 22 -4.66 28.66 -5.84
C PRO A 22 -5.19 28.03 -4.54
N ALA A 23 -5.58 26.75 -4.60
CA ALA A 23 -6.06 25.97 -3.46
C ALA A 23 -4.89 25.37 -2.67
N SER A 24 -5.02 25.24 -1.35
CA SER A 24 -4.11 24.40 -0.56
C SER A 24 -4.37 22.92 -0.86
N LEU A 25 -3.39 22.06 -0.58
CA LEU A 25 -3.52 20.60 -0.68
C LEU A 25 -3.15 19.95 0.64
N THR A 26 -4.08 19.22 1.26
CA THR A 26 -3.78 18.36 2.40
C THR A 26 -3.74 16.90 1.96
N VAL A 27 -2.59 16.24 2.15
CA VAL A 27 -2.43 14.81 1.96
C VAL A 27 -2.62 14.12 3.30
N THR A 28 -3.75 13.44 3.47
CA THR A 28 -4.06 12.69 4.69
C THR A 28 -3.64 11.23 4.54
N ARG A 29 -2.79 10.78 5.46
CA ARG A 29 -2.45 9.38 5.67
C ARG A 29 -2.71 9.15 7.14
N GLY A 30 -3.94 8.83 7.51
CA GLY A 30 -4.29 8.61 8.91
C GLY A 30 -3.63 7.37 9.50
N HIS A 31 -4.41 6.37 9.91
CA HIS A 31 -3.83 5.17 10.50
C HIS A 31 -3.10 4.36 9.44
N ALA A 32 -1.77 4.31 9.54
CA ALA A 32 -0.94 3.64 8.54
C ALA A 32 -1.35 2.17 8.34
N TRP A 33 -1.98 1.49 9.31
CA TRP A 33 -2.40 0.09 9.18
C TRP A 33 -3.75 -0.14 8.48
N ILE A 34 -4.48 0.92 8.12
CA ILE A 34 -5.79 0.77 7.49
C ILE A 34 -5.63 0.68 5.98
N ASN A 35 -6.21 -0.38 5.40
CA ASN A 35 -6.22 -0.64 3.95
C ASN A 35 -7.33 0.13 3.22
N SER A 36 -7.80 1.24 3.80
CA SER A 36 -8.91 2.05 3.31
C SER A 36 -8.50 3.51 3.42
N PRO A 37 -8.90 4.35 2.46
CA PRO A 37 -8.62 5.77 2.55
C PRO A 37 -9.40 6.36 3.73
N GLU A 38 -8.82 7.36 4.39
CA GLU A 38 -9.46 8.08 5.48
C GLU A 38 -9.87 9.48 5.00
N PRO A 39 -11.04 9.60 4.36
CA PRO A 39 -11.53 10.89 3.90
C PRO A 39 -11.81 11.81 5.11
N PRO A 40 -11.63 13.12 4.92
CA PRO A 40 -12.06 14.09 5.92
C PRO A 40 -13.58 14.07 6.08
N ARG A 41 -14.06 14.61 7.20
CA ARG A 41 -15.47 14.96 7.34
C ARG A 41 -15.85 16.03 6.31
N ALA A 42 -17.11 16.01 5.89
CA ALA A 42 -17.64 17.05 4.99
C ALA A 42 -17.42 18.43 5.63
N SER A 43 -16.85 19.36 4.86
CA SER A 43 -16.57 20.72 5.30
C SER A 43 -16.50 21.67 4.10
N ALA A 44 -16.78 22.96 4.33
CA ALA A 44 -16.58 24.03 3.36
C ALA A 44 -15.09 24.43 3.27
N ALA A 45 -14.22 23.43 3.08
CA ALA A 45 -12.78 23.64 3.06
C ALA A 45 -12.35 24.39 1.79
N ALA A 46 -11.51 25.41 1.97
CA ALA A 46 -10.96 26.19 0.87
C ALA A 46 -9.85 25.47 0.07
N GLY A 47 -9.53 24.22 0.44
CA GLY A 47 -8.47 23.41 -0.16
C GLY A 47 -8.97 22.07 -0.70
N VAL A 48 -8.04 21.32 -1.27
CA VAL A 48 -8.24 19.93 -1.70
C VAL A 48 -7.66 19.00 -0.64
N VAL A 49 -8.39 17.94 -0.29
CA VAL A 49 -7.91 16.90 0.62
C VAL A 49 -7.79 15.60 -0.16
N LEU A 50 -6.58 15.03 -0.19
CA LEU A 50 -6.24 13.77 -0.83
C LEU A 50 -5.95 12.72 0.25
N ALA A 51 -6.74 11.65 0.31
CA ALA A 51 -6.53 10.55 1.25
C ALA A 51 -6.26 9.24 0.50
N PRO A 52 -5.01 8.86 0.21
CA PRO A 52 -4.71 7.55 -0.36
C PRO A 52 -4.79 6.44 0.69
N THR A 53 -5.08 5.22 0.24
CA THR A 53 -4.88 4.02 1.06
C THR A 53 -3.41 3.85 1.43
N SER A 54 -3.17 3.32 2.62
CA SER A 54 -1.85 2.83 3.00
C SER A 54 -1.46 1.66 2.11
N ASP A 55 -0.19 1.62 1.71
CA ASP A 55 0.37 0.47 1.01
C ASP A 55 0.56 -0.64 2.03
N ASN A 56 -0.15 -1.76 1.89
CA ASN A 56 0.05 -2.91 2.75
C ASN A 56 1.12 -3.81 2.12
N PRO A 57 2.12 -4.31 2.87
CA PRO A 57 2.43 -3.95 4.25
C PRO A 57 3.00 -2.53 4.33
N ASN A 58 2.71 -1.82 5.43
CA ASN A 58 3.17 -0.44 5.62
C ASN A 58 4.67 -0.39 5.42
N ALA A 59 5.07 0.42 4.47
CA ALA A 59 6.45 0.57 4.06
C ALA A 59 7.06 1.78 4.76
N PHE A 60 7.19 1.66 6.09
CA PHE A 60 8.00 2.54 6.94
C PHE A 60 9.35 2.80 6.30
N TRP A 61 9.89 4.03 6.33
CA TRP A 61 11.24 4.57 5.97
C TRP A 61 11.98 3.97 4.75
N MET A 62 11.45 2.93 4.13
CA MET A 62 12.24 1.79 3.69
C MET A 62 11.44 1.01 2.65
N GLY A 63 10.50 1.65 1.94
CA GLY A 63 9.92 1.15 0.70
C GLY A 63 9.38 -0.29 0.73
N LEU A 64 9.15 -0.86 -0.46
CA LEU A 64 8.92 -2.30 -0.61
C LEU A 64 9.88 -2.84 -1.66
N PRO A 65 10.42 -4.06 -1.46
CA PRO A 65 11.06 -4.76 -2.55
C PRO A 65 9.98 -5.06 -3.58
N ASN A 66 10.24 -4.78 -4.86
CA ASN A 66 9.29 -5.05 -5.93
C ASN A 66 9.09 -6.55 -6.18
N SER A 67 9.69 -7.44 -5.37
CA SER A 67 9.31 -8.85 -5.22
C SER A 67 8.00 -9.01 -4.45
N ARG A 68 7.65 -8.05 -3.58
CA ARG A 68 6.36 -7.98 -2.91
C ARG A 68 5.29 -7.67 -3.95
N TYR A 69 4.27 -8.52 -4.02
CA TYR A 69 3.21 -8.48 -5.04
C TYR A 69 3.68 -8.66 -6.49
N SER A 70 4.88 -9.20 -6.69
CA SER A 70 5.32 -9.59 -8.02
C SER A 70 5.84 -11.03 -8.05
N ILE A 71 6.21 -11.42 -9.27
CA ILE A 71 6.77 -12.71 -9.61
C ILE A 71 8.28 -12.80 -9.31
N LYS A 72 8.93 -11.75 -8.80
CA LYS A 72 10.38 -11.71 -8.53
C LYS A 72 10.71 -12.34 -7.17
N SER A 73 11.80 -13.09 -7.07
CA SER A 73 12.38 -13.52 -5.77
C SER A 73 12.90 -12.33 -4.98
N LEU A 74 13.22 -12.50 -3.69
CA LEU A 74 13.88 -11.43 -2.92
C LEU A 74 15.21 -11.01 -3.58
N GLN A 75 15.96 -11.97 -4.14
CA GLN A 75 17.21 -11.74 -4.85
C GLN A 75 17.01 -10.99 -6.18
N GLN A 76 15.92 -11.24 -6.90
CA GLN A 76 15.55 -10.50 -8.12
C GLN A 76 14.87 -9.16 -7.83
N GLY A 77 14.23 -9.05 -6.66
CA GLY A 77 13.40 -7.93 -6.27
C GLY A 77 14.26 -6.75 -5.88
N GLN A 78 14.05 -5.60 -6.49
CA GLN A 78 14.71 -4.35 -6.12
C GLN A 78 13.89 -3.63 -5.07
N TRP A 79 14.57 -3.14 -4.05
CA TRP A 79 14.00 -2.19 -3.11
C TRP A 79 13.56 -0.91 -3.85
N ARG A 80 12.38 -0.38 -3.56
CA ARG A 80 11.90 0.90 -4.10
C ARG A 80 11.07 1.66 -3.07
N PRO A 81 11.16 3.00 -3.03
CA PRO A 81 10.35 3.86 -2.17
C PRO A 81 8.95 4.03 -2.78
N PHE A 82 8.21 2.92 -2.95
CA PHE A 82 6.89 2.92 -3.58
C PHE A 82 5.89 3.87 -2.93
N PRO A 83 5.77 3.93 -1.58
CA PRO A 83 4.82 4.85 -0.95
C PRO A 83 5.16 6.32 -1.25
N GLN A 84 6.44 6.69 -1.22
CA GLN A 84 6.90 8.04 -1.52
C GLN A 84 6.55 8.41 -2.95
N ARG A 85 6.94 7.57 -3.92
CA ARG A 85 6.66 7.78 -5.34
C ARG A 85 5.16 7.83 -5.64
N ARG A 86 4.36 7.02 -4.94
CA ARG A 86 2.91 7.04 -5.07
C ARG A 86 2.34 8.37 -4.58
N ASN A 87 2.75 8.85 -3.42
CA ASN A 87 2.31 10.15 -2.90
C ASN A 87 2.71 11.28 -3.85
N GLU A 88 3.95 11.28 -4.35
CA GLU A 88 4.42 12.25 -5.35
C GLU A 88 3.57 12.23 -6.63
N TRP A 89 3.32 11.03 -7.16
CA TRP A 89 2.50 10.86 -8.35
C TRP A 89 1.07 11.35 -8.14
N LEU A 90 0.49 11.06 -6.98
CA LEU A 90 -0.86 11.52 -6.63
C LEU A 90 -0.93 13.03 -6.43
N ILE A 91 0.05 13.64 -5.78
CA ILE A 91 0.15 15.09 -5.63
C ILE A 91 0.24 15.74 -7.01
N ASN A 92 1.11 15.24 -7.89
CA ASN A 92 1.23 15.74 -9.26
C ASN A 92 -0.06 15.55 -10.07
N TRP A 93 -0.75 14.43 -9.89
CA TRP A 93 -2.05 14.20 -10.50
C TRP A 93 -3.09 15.23 -10.03
N VAL A 94 -3.14 15.55 -8.73
CA VAL A 94 -4.02 16.61 -8.20
C VAL A 94 -3.63 17.97 -8.76
N LYS A 95 -2.34 18.32 -8.81
CA LYS A 95 -1.83 19.56 -9.43
C LYS A 95 -2.24 19.69 -10.91
N GLY A 96 -2.35 18.58 -11.63
CA GLY A 96 -2.84 18.56 -13.02
C GLY A 96 -4.36 18.77 -13.16
N ARG A 97 -5.12 18.72 -12.07
CA ARG A 97 -6.59 18.88 -12.06
C ARG A 97 -7.06 20.15 -11.34
N PHE A 98 -6.25 20.68 -10.43
CA PHE A 98 -6.56 21.84 -9.62
C PHE A 98 -5.38 22.81 -9.62
N LYS A 99 -5.67 24.11 -9.56
CA LYS A 99 -4.62 25.14 -9.39
C LYS A 99 -4.16 25.10 -7.93
N ILE A 100 -3.17 24.28 -7.61
CA ILE A 100 -2.66 24.08 -6.25
C ILE A 100 -1.55 25.08 -5.93
N ASP A 101 -1.56 25.57 -4.69
CA ASP A 101 -0.49 26.37 -4.12
C ASP A 101 0.59 25.45 -3.56
N GLU A 102 1.75 25.41 -4.22
CA GLU A 102 2.85 24.51 -3.83
C GLU A 102 3.43 24.87 -2.45
N GLN A 103 3.28 26.13 -2.01
CA GLN A 103 3.69 26.58 -0.68
C GLN A 103 2.66 26.24 0.41
N ARG A 104 1.53 25.60 0.05
CA ARG A 104 0.48 25.16 0.97
C ARG A 104 0.10 23.69 0.76
N ILE A 105 1.10 22.87 0.45
CA ILE A 105 0.97 21.41 0.49
C ILE A 105 1.29 20.92 1.90
N VAL A 106 0.35 20.22 2.52
CA VAL A 106 0.39 19.81 3.92
C VAL A 106 0.31 18.29 4.00
N GLY A 107 1.15 17.67 4.82
CA GLY A 107 0.96 16.27 5.20
C GLY A 107 0.23 16.15 6.53
N SER A 108 -0.99 15.61 6.53
CA SER A 108 -1.75 15.24 7.73
C SER A 108 -1.57 13.75 8.01
N ILE A 109 -0.64 13.39 8.88
CA ILE A 109 -0.07 12.05 8.88
C ILE A 109 -0.19 11.39 10.26
N GLY A 110 -0.86 10.25 10.35
CA GLY A 110 -0.94 9.45 11.56
C GLY A 110 0.42 8.87 11.95
N CYS A 111 0.47 8.27 13.14
CA CYS A 111 1.71 7.96 13.87
C CYS A 111 2.86 7.37 13.05
N TRP A 112 2.58 6.44 12.14
CA TRP A 112 3.63 5.77 11.40
C TRP A 112 3.88 6.37 10.02
N GLY A 113 2.97 7.19 9.50
CA GLY A 113 3.12 7.76 8.17
C GLY A 113 4.19 8.85 8.11
N MET A 114 4.55 9.49 9.24
CA MET A 114 5.66 10.46 9.25
C MET A 114 6.99 9.77 8.99
N MET A 115 7.07 8.46 9.27
CA MET A 115 8.19 7.64 8.82
C MET A 115 8.12 7.28 7.33
N GLU A 116 7.13 7.72 6.57
CA GLU A 116 7.02 7.41 5.14
C GLU A 116 7.36 8.62 4.27
N ILE A 117 7.60 9.78 4.86
CA ILE A 117 7.83 11.03 4.13
C ILE A 117 9.30 11.44 4.23
N GLU A 118 9.99 11.47 3.09
CA GLU A 118 11.39 11.92 2.97
C GLU A 118 11.52 13.09 1.97
N ARG A 119 10.43 13.85 1.72
CA ARG A 119 10.36 14.89 0.70
C ARG A 119 10.08 16.27 1.29
N PRO A 120 11.05 16.87 2.02
CA PRO A 120 10.88 18.19 2.62
C PRO A 120 10.63 19.28 1.57
N ASP A 121 11.03 19.04 0.33
CA ASP A 121 10.81 19.94 -0.82
C ASP A 121 9.35 19.98 -1.30
N ILE A 122 8.50 19.03 -0.88
CA ILE A 122 7.09 18.95 -1.29
C ILE A 122 6.16 19.58 -0.26
N TYR A 123 6.45 19.43 1.02
CA TYR A 123 5.51 19.77 2.09
C TYR A 123 5.92 21.07 2.77
N ALA A 124 5.01 22.04 2.81
CA ALA A 124 5.16 23.26 3.59
C ALA A 124 5.18 22.96 5.10
N PHE A 125 4.35 22.00 5.54
CA PHE A 125 4.43 21.44 6.89
C PHE A 125 3.88 20.01 6.95
N LEU A 126 4.31 19.29 7.99
CA LEU A 126 3.77 17.99 8.39
C LEU A 126 3.12 18.15 9.76
N HIS A 127 1.88 17.72 9.91
CA HIS A 127 1.20 17.65 11.21
C HIS A 127 0.61 16.27 11.39
N GLY A 128 0.72 15.73 12.60
CA GLY A 128 0.47 14.32 12.78
C GLY A 128 0.70 13.85 14.20
N TRP A 129 0.09 12.70 14.51
CA TRP A 129 0.26 12.02 15.78
C TRP A 129 1.53 11.18 15.81
N GLY A 130 2.69 11.81 15.60
CA GLY A 130 3.97 11.12 15.73
C GLY A 130 4.41 11.05 17.15
N GLN A 131 3.84 10.13 17.93
CA GLN A 131 4.70 9.52 18.92
C GLN A 131 5.64 8.60 18.13
N PRO A 132 6.96 8.87 18.07
CA PRO A 132 7.90 7.78 17.94
C PRO A 132 7.65 6.93 19.19
N GLU A 133 6.67 6.03 19.16
CA GLU A 133 6.63 4.90 20.07
C GLU A 133 7.87 4.08 19.71
N VAL A 134 9.04 4.51 20.20
CA VAL A 134 10.28 3.75 20.17
C VAL A 134 10.03 2.37 20.78
N THR A 135 9.10 2.30 21.73
CA THR A 135 8.56 1.09 22.34
C THR A 135 7.91 0.12 21.35
N LYS A 136 7.43 0.55 20.17
CA LYS A 136 6.93 -0.33 19.09
C LYS A 136 7.88 -0.47 17.91
N GLY A 137 9.14 -0.05 18.07
CA GLY A 137 10.22 -0.35 17.12
C GLY A 137 10.29 -1.83 16.75
N PHE A 138 9.97 -2.73 17.69
CA PHE A 138 9.92 -4.17 17.43
C PHE A 138 8.88 -4.59 16.38
N GLN A 139 7.72 -3.91 16.30
CA GLN A 139 6.73 -4.18 15.26
C GLN A 139 7.22 -3.72 13.89
N CYS A 140 7.97 -2.61 13.86
CA CYS A 140 8.63 -2.10 12.67
C CYS A 140 9.77 -3.03 12.22
N TRP A 141 10.59 -3.53 13.15
CA TRP A 141 11.63 -4.53 12.90
C TRP A 141 11.04 -5.87 12.44
N GLY A 142 9.97 -6.34 13.06
CA GLY A 142 9.23 -7.52 12.60
C GLY A 142 8.78 -7.38 11.15
N ARG A 143 8.42 -6.17 10.73
CA ARG A 143 8.06 -5.87 9.33
C ARG A 143 9.28 -5.64 8.42
N SER A 144 10.45 -5.24 8.91
CA SER A 144 11.69 -5.24 8.09
C SER A 144 12.06 -6.61 7.53
N GLN A 145 11.56 -7.69 8.15
CA GLN A 145 11.68 -9.06 7.62
C GLN A 145 11.10 -9.19 6.20
N LEU A 146 10.26 -8.26 5.76
CA LEU A 146 9.72 -8.21 4.40
C LEU A 146 10.79 -8.02 3.32
N TRP A 147 11.94 -7.44 3.65
CA TRP A 147 13.07 -7.34 2.73
C TRP A 147 13.84 -8.66 2.67
N GLY A 148 13.70 -9.50 3.68
CA GLY A 148 14.55 -10.65 3.90
C GLY A 148 15.85 -10.27 4.61
N PRO A 149 16.80 -11.21 4.67
CA PRO A 149 18.01 -11.05 5.47
C PRO A 149 19.00 -10.12 4.76
N ARG A 150 19.91 -9.49 5.52
CA ARG A 150 20.81 -8.40 5.06
C ARG A 150 21.69 -8.83 3.88
N GLU A 151 22.05 -10.10 3.84
CA GLU A 151 22.94 -10.72 2.86
C GLU A 151 22.36 -10.64 1.44
N VAL A 152 21.03 -10.58 1.29
CA VAL A 152 20.36 -10.40 -0.01
C VAL A 152 20.71 -9.03 -0.64
N TYR A 153 21.12 -8.06 0.18
CA TYR A 153 21.41 -6.68 -0.23
C TYR A 153 22.89 -6.29 -0.09
N ALA A 154 23.75 -7.15 0.46
CA ALA A 154 25.14 -6.81 0.78
C ALA A 154 25.93 -6.23 -0.40
N ASN A 155 25.70 -6.77 -1.61
CA ASN A 155 26.40 -6.36 -2.83
C ASN A 155 25.57 -5.44 -3.74
N ARG A 156 24.47 -4.86 -3.24
CA ARG A 156 23.61 -3.99 -4.03
C ARG A 156 24.05 -2.52 -3.93
N PRO A 157 23.81 -1.71 -4.96
CA PRO A 157 24.00 -0.27 -4.87
C PRO A 157 23.28 0.33 -3.66
N LYS A 158 23.86 1.34 -3.02
CA LYS A 158 23.36 1.99 -1.79
C LYS A 158 21.88 2.39 -1.90
N GLN A 159 21.46 2.91 -3.05
CA GLN A 159 20.08 3.33 -3.35
C GLN A 159 19.06 2.17 -3.41
N ASP A 160 19.52 0.94 -3.61
CA ASP A 160 18.71 -0.28 -3.71
C ASP A 160 18.82 -1.17 -2.46
N ASN A 161 19.54 -0.70 -1.43
CA ASN A 161 19.75 -1.40 -0.16
C ASN A 161 18.96 -0.69 0.97
N PRO A 162 17.85 -1.29 1.49
CA PRO A 162 17.08 -0.68 2.57
C PRO A 162 17.90 -0.49 3.84
N TRP A 163 18.89 -1.34 4.08
CA TRP A 163 19.73 -1.33 5.29
C TRP A 163 20.76 -0.19 5.26
N TYR A 164 21.14 0.26 4.07
CA TYR A 164 22.08 1.37 3.93
C TYR A 164 21.48 2.71 4.37
N ARG A 165 20.18 2.91 4.10
CA ARG A 165 19.46 4.13 4.52
C ARG A 165 19.32 4.24 6.04
N THR A 166 19.31 3.12 6.74
CA THR A 166 19.20 3.08 8.20
C THR A 166 20.52 3.36 8.91
N THR A 167 21.67 3.15 8.27
CA THR A 167 22.97 3.34 8.92
C THR A 167 23.43 4.78 8.80
N ASP A 168 23.56 5.33 7.58
CA ASP A 168 24.25 6.62 7.36
C ASP A 168 23.58 7.83 8.02
N LYS A 169 22.24 7.87 8.09
CA LYS A 169 21.52 8.99 8.70
C LYS A 169 21.48 8.93 10.24
N TYR A 170 21.67 7.75 10.83
CA TYR A 170 21.55 7.56 12.28
C TYR A 170 22.88 7.50 13.00
N THR A 171 23.98 7.03 12.38
CA THR A 171 25.31 7.17 12.97
C THR A 171 25.72 8.63 13.14
N GLN A 172 25.31 9.54 12.24
CA GLN A 172 25.58 10.97 12.41
C GLN A 172 24.77 11.65 13.54
N ARG A 173 23.61 11.09 13.93
CA ARG A 173 22.82 11.60 15.06
C ARG A 173 23.22 11.03 16.42
N SER A 174 23.95 9.92 16.46
CA SER A 174 24.54 9.40 17.72
C SER A 174 25.67 10.27 18.30
N GLN A 175 26.02 11.38 17.62
CA GLN A 175 26.91 12.42 18.18
C GLN A 175 26.17 13.47 19.03
N PHE A 176 24.84 13.44 19.11
CA PHE A 176 24.12 14.13 20.18
C PHE A 176 24.17 13.21 21.41
N GLY A 177 25.10 13.53 22.29
CA GLY A 177 25.68 12.60 23.25
C GLY A 177 24.71 11.90 24.19
N ASP A 178 25.26 10.88 24.84
CA ASP A 178 24.72 10.10 25.94
C ASP A 178 24.53 10.95 27.20
N GLY A 179 23.87 12.11 27.08
CA GLY A 179 23.45 12.94 28.18
C GLY A 179 22.48 12.13 29.03
N LYS A 180 23.00 11.52 30.10
CA LYS A 180 22.23 10.93 31.19
C LYS A 180 21.14 11.92 31.61
N SER A 181 19.91 11.68 31.18
CA SER A 181 18.76 12.42 31.67
C SER A 181 18.41 11.91 33.07
N ASN A 182 19.03 12.48 34.09
CA ASN A 182 18.60 12.36 35.48
C ASN A 182 17.35 13.24 35.77
N GLY A 183 16.39 13.25 34.85
CA GLY A 183 15.15 14.01 34.99
C GLY A 183 14.08 13.14 35.65
N LYS A 184 13.81 13.39 36.93
CA LYS A 184 12.61 12.91 37.65
C LYS A 184 11.38 13.13 36.77
N ALA A 185 10.72 12.05 36.35
CA ALA A 185 9.39 12.12 35.76
C ALA A 185 8.40 12.53 36.86
N THR A 186 7.94 13.77 36.83
CA THR A 186 6.77 14.21 37.61
C THR A 186 5.50 13.80 36.85
N ASP A 187 4.57 13.22 37.61
CA ASP A 187 3.26 12.72 37.19
C ASP A 187 2.56 13.58 36.13
N ALA A 188 2.26 12.96 34.98
CA ALA A 188 1.28 13.45 34.04
C ALA A 188 -0.03 12.67 34.26
N GLY A 189 -1.06 13.40 34.65
CA GLY A 189 -2.34 12.88 35.13
C GLY A 189 -3.10 11.98 34.15
N LYS A 190 -3.93 11.11 34.75
CA LYS A 190 -4.93 10.29 34.08
C LYS A 190 -6.00 11.19 33.44
N GLY A 191 -5.93 11.34 32.12
CA GLY A 191 -7.05 11.85 31.32
C GLY A 191 -7.79 10.70 30.66
N GLU A 192 -8.88 10.25 31.26
CA GLU A 192 -9.88 9.44 30.56
C GLU A 192 -10.66 10.34 29.60
N THR A 193 -10.63 10.03 28.31
CA THR A 193 -11.64 10.51 27.36
C THR A 193 -12.05 9.36 26.46
N ALA A 194 -13.19 8.75 26.81
CA ALA A 194 -13.92 7.84 25.93
C ALA A 194 -14.79 8.69 24.99
N PHE A 195 -14.59 8.54 23.68
CA PHE A 195 -15.53 9.05 22.68
C PHE A 195 -16.41 7.89 22.20
N HIS A 196 -17.63 7.83 22.73
CA HIS A 196 -18.76 7.20 22.06
C HIS A 196 -19.51 8.30 21.28
N ALA A 197 -19.77 8.08 20.00
CA ALA A 197 -20.69 8.91 19.24
C ALA A 197 -21.57 8.00 18.37
N ASP A 198 -22.85 7.99 18.72
CA ASP A 198 -23.93 7.34 18.00
C ASP A 198 -24.09 7.93 16.59
N GLU A 199 -24.36 7.03 15.63
CA GLU A 199 -24.46 7.33 14.21
C GLU A 199 -25.94 7.23 13.80
N LYS A 200 -26.64 8.37 13.71
CA LYS A 200 -27.92 8.46 12.98
C LYS A 200 -28.01 9.73 12.14
N ASP A 201 -28.40 9.48 10.90
CA ASP A 201 -28.95 10.36 9.87
C ASP A 201 -28.08 11.49 9.28
N ALA A 202 -27.60 11.24 8.06
CA ALA A 202 -27.91 12.04 6.87
C ALA A 202 -27.06 11.55 5.68
N LEU A 203 -27.67 11.21 4.55
CA LEU A 203 -27.11 11.40 3.20
C LEU A 203 -28.10 10.93 2.12
N SER A 204 -28.73 11.90 1.45
CA SER A 204 -29.28 11.73 0.11
C SER A 204 -28.39 12.46 -0.91
N HIS A 205 -28.50 12.00 -2.16
CA HIS A 205 -27.90 12.48 -3.41
C HIS A 205 -26.49 11.97 -3.80
N ARG A 206 -26.57 10.98 -4.71
CA ARG A 206 -25.52 10.41 -5.55
C ARG A 206 -25.15 11.36 -6.70
N CYS A 207 -23.92 11.25 -7.20
CA CYS A 207 -23.60 11.32 -8.63
C CYS A 207 -22.22 10.69 -8.89
N GLY A 208 -22.14 9.77 -9.86
CA GLY A 208 -20.89 9.20 -10.36
C GLY A 208 -21.08 7.82 -10.98
N GLY A 209 -20.99 7.73 -12.31
CA GLY A 209 -20.96 6.46 -13.05
C GLY A 209 -19.67 5.68 -12.79
N VAL A 210 -19.77 4.35 -12.76
CA VAL A 210 -18.63 3.43 -12.63
C VAL A 210 -18.64 2.51 -13.84
N GLU A 211 -17.54 2.50 -14.58
CA GLU A 211 -17.30 1.53 -15.65
C GLU A 211 -16.68 0.25 -15.05
N ILE A 212 -17.23 -0.91 -15.41
CA ILE A 212 -16.78 -2.22 -14.92
C ILE A 212 -16.02 -2.90 -16.06
N ILE A 213 -14.74 -3.21 -15.82
CA ILE A 213 -13.94 -4.02 -16.74
C ILE A 213 -14.12 -5.49 -16.32
N ASP A 214 -14.75 -6.29 -17.18
CA ASP A 214 -15.08 -7.70 -16.88
C ASP A 214 -13.93 -8.69 -17.16
N GLU A 215 -12.90 -8.27 -17.90
CA GLU A 215 -11.75 -9.11 -18.27
C GLU A 215 -10.41 -8.46 -17.89
N VAL A 216 -9.59 -9.20 -17.13
CA VAL A 216 -8.25 -8.73 -16.69
C VAL A 216 -7.23 -9.85 -16.93
N THR A 217 -6.01 -9.49 -17.32
CA THR A 217 -4.89 -10.44 -17.36
C THR A 217 -3.97 -10.23 -16.16
N GLN A 218 -3.50 -11.32 -15.54
CA GLN A 218 -2.62 -11.26 -14.36
C GLN A 218 -1.43 -12.22 -14.50
N GLY A 219 -0.27 -11.86 -13.96
CA GLY A 219 0.86 -12.79 -13.83
C GLY A 219 0.70 -13.70 -12.61
N LEU A 220 1.00 -15.00 -12.75
CA LEU A 220 0.97 -15.98 -11.65
C LEU A 220 2.31 -16.72 -11.51
N THR A 221 2.85 -16.77 -10.29
CA THR A 221 4.01 -17.60 -9.93
C THR A 221 3.71 -18.33 -8.61
N PRO A 222 3.51 -19.66 -8.62
CA PRO A 222 3.27 -20.42 -7.40
C PRO A 222 4.54 -20.49 -6.54
N ARG A 223 4.51 -19.93 -5.33
CA ARG A 223 5.68 -19.86 -4.42
C ARG A 223 5.55 -20.67 -3.13
N LYS A 224 4.35 -21.15 -2.79
CA LYS A 224 4.05 -21.86 -1.53
C LYS A 224 3.66 -23.33 -1.73
N CYS A 225 3.91 -23.87 -2.92
CA CYS A 225 3.59 -25.26 -3.22
C CYS A 225 4.72 -26.17 -2.70
N ARG A 226 4.55 -26.73 -1.48
CA ARG A 226 5.58 -27.55 -0.80
C ARG A 226 6.15 -28.68 -1.68
N LYS A 227 5.31 -29.29 -2.52
CA LYS A 227 5.66 -30.41 -3.42
C LYS A 227 6.02 -30.00 -4.85
N PHE A 228 5.80 -28.75 -5.24
CA PHE A 228 6.03 -28.28 -6.61
C PHE A 228 7.31 -27.43 -6.66
N LYS A 229 8.44 -28.10 -6.94
CA LYS A 229 9.76 -27.50 -7.07
C LYS A 229 10.31 -27.84 -8.46
N PRO A 230 9.99 -27.05 -9.50
CA PRO A 230 10.51 -27.32 -10.83
C PRO A 230 11.99 -26.96 -10.91
N THR A 231 12.76 -27.73 -11.67
CA THR A 231 14.18 -27.45 -11.90
C THR A 231 14.34 -26.30 -12.90
N ALA A 232 15.47 -25.60 -12.86
CA ALA A 232 15.76 -24.52 -13.81
C ALA A 232 15.62 -25.01 -15.26
N GLY A 233 14.92 -24.24 -16.09
CA GLY A 233 14.65 -24.59 -17.49
C GLY A 233 13.54 -25.63 -17.70
N GLN A 234 13.00 -26.26 -16.65
CA GLN A 234 11.97 -27.30 -16.77
C GLN A 234 10.73 -26.77 -17.49
N ALA A 235 10.31 -27.46 -18.54
CA ALA A 235 9.08 -27.17 -19.26
C ALA A 235 7.85 -27.66 -18.47
N LEU A 236 6.85 -26.80 -18.36
CA LEU A 236 5.63 -27.03 -17.60
C LEU A 236 4.44 -26.66 -18.46
N LYS A 237 3.36 -27.46 -18.39
CA LYS A 237 2.06 -27.13 -18.97
C LYS A 237 1.16 -26.51 -17.90
N TRP A 238 0.34 -25.54 -18.27
CA TRP A 238 -0.63 -24.94 -17.36
C TRP A 238 -2.01 -24.79 -18.01
N THR A 239 -3.04 -24.80 -17.18
CA THR A 239 -4.44 -24.57 -17.55
C THR A 239 -5.13 -23.76 -16.46
N CYS A 240 -5.89 -22.74 -16.84
CA CYS A 240 -6.77 -21.96 -15.97
C CYS A 240 -8.22 -22.24 -16.34
N THR A 241 -9.03 -22.69 -15.39
CA THR A 241 -10.44 -23.07 -15.58
C THR A 241 -11.31 -22.31 -14.60
N ALA A 242 -12.43 -21.75 -15.07
CA ALA A 242 -13.44 -21.15 -14.20
C ALA A 242 -14.11 -22.24 -13.34
N VAL A 243 -14.32 -21.95 -12.05
CA VAL A 243 -14.93 -22.88 -11.08
C VAL A 243 -16.25 -22.28 -10.63
N ALA A 244 -17.28 -23.10 -10.45
CA ALA A 244 -18.53 -22.63 -9.87
C ALA A 244 -18.29 -21.92 -8.54
N ASN A 245 -19.00 -20.80 -8.36
CA ASN A 245 -19.03 -20.14 -7.08
C ASN A 245 -19.91 -20.98 -6.14
N THR A 246 -19.29 -21.91 -5.41
CA THR A 246 -19.97 -22.72 -4.39
C THR A 246 -19.77 -22.06 -3.02
N GLY A 247 -20.84 -21.48 -2.46
CA GLY A 247 -20.83 -20.90 -1.11
C GLY A 247 -22.10 -20.14 -0.77
N LYS A 248 -22.45 -20.08 0.52
CA LYS A 248 -23.69 -19.44 1.03
C LYS A 248 -23.81 -17.93 0.74
N ASN A 249 -22.75 -17.29 0.24
CA ASN A 249 -22.66 -15.82 0.02
C ASN A 249 -22.62 -15.42 -1.46
N VAL A 250 -23.03 -16.29 -2.38
CA VAL A 250 -23.05 -15.96 -3.82
C VAL A 250 -24.34 -15.21 -4.11
N LYS A 251 -24.23 -13.93 -4.50
CA LYS A 251 -25.39 -13.15 -4.96
C LYS A 251 -25.99 -13.86 -6.17
N ALA A 252 -27.31 -14.11 -6.12
CA ALA A 252 -28.07 -14.60 -7.27
C ALA A 252 -27.84 -13.67 -8.48
N GLY A 253 -27.48 -14.25 -9.63
CA GLY A 253 -27.33 -13.53 -10.90
C GLY A 253 -25.93 -13.42 -11.50
N ALA A 254 -24.87 -13.99 -10.88
CA ALA A 254 -23.58 -14.13 -11.57
C ALA A 254 -23.59 -15.41 -12.44
N PRO A 255 -23.44 -15.34 -13.77
CA PRO A 255 -23.40 -16.52 -14.61
C PRO A 255 -22.22 -17.41 -14.23
N ALA A 256 -22.52 -18.60 -13.72
CA ALA A 256 -21.52 -19.60 -13.38
C ALA A 256 -21.12 -20.32 -14.68
N VAL A 257 -20.04 -19.87 -15.32
CA VAL A 257 -19.45 -20.63 -16.43
C VAL A 257 -18.50 -21.67 -15.83
N GLU A 258 -19.05 -22.67 -15.15
CA GLU A 258 -18.26 -23.74 -14.57
C GLU A 258 -17.57 -24.56 -15.68
N GLY A 259 -16.29 -24.91 -15.46
CA GLY A 259 -15.56 -25.79 -16.37
C GLY A 259 -15.01 -25.13 -17.64
N LYS A 260 -15.36 -23.87 -17.94
CA LYS A 260 -14.76 -23.16 -19.08
C LYS A 260 -13.26 -22.94 -18.86
N VAL A 261 -12.46 -23.44 -19.77
CA VAL A 261 -11.02 -23.14 -19.84
C VAL A 261 -10.88 -21.68 -20.26
N LEU A 262 -10.33 -20.87 -19.37
CA LEU A 262 -10.06 -19.45 -19.62
C LEU A 262 -8.76 -19.28 -20.41
N GLY A 263 -7.79 -20.17 -20.18
CA GLY A 263 -6.53 -20.18 -20.91
C GLY A 263 -5.69 -21.41 -20.59
N SER A 264 -4.77 -21.73 -21.49
CA SER A 264 -3.77 -22.79 -21.29
C SER A 264 -2.49 -22.45 -22.03
N GLY A 265 -1.38 -23.07 -21.64
CA GLY A 265 -0.12 -22.86 -22.34
C GLY A 265 1.03 -23.68 -21.76
N SER A 266 2.24 -23.35 -22.21
CA SER A 266 3.49 -23.89 -21.66
C SER A 266 4.40 -22.77 -21.17
N ILE A 267 5.15 -23.04 -20.11
CA ILE A 267 6.14 -22.12 -19.54
C ILE A 267 7.41 -22.89 -19.19
N LYS A 268 8.55 -22.20 -19.11
CA LYS A 268 9.78 -22.76 -18.55
C LYS A 268 10.04 -22.14 -17.18
N ALA A 269 10.47 -22.95 -16.23
CA ALA A 269 10.97 -22.44 -14.95
C ALA A 269 12.25 -21.63 -15.19
N ASP A 270 12.39 -20.50 -14.49
CA ASP A 270 13.57 -19.65 -14.61
C ASP A 270 14.81 -20.28 -13.95
N ARG A 271 15.95 -19.57 -13.97
CA ARG A 271 17.20 -20.04 -13.35
C ARG A 271 17.11 -20.35 -11.85
N TYR A 272 16.04 -19.91 -11.18
CA TYR A 272 15.79 -20.16 -9.77
C TYR A 272 14.71 -21.22 -9.53
N GLY A 273 14.28 -21.93 -10.58
CA GLY A 273 13.19 -22.90 -10.47
C GLY A 273 11.81 -22.24 -10.28
N LEU A 274 11.62 -20.99 -10.69
CA LEU A 274 10.33 -20.30 -10.60
C LEU A 274 9.56 -20.42 -11.91
N ALA A 275 8.38 -21.03 -11.85
CA ALA A 275 7.45 -21.13 -12.96
C ALA A 275 6.50 -19.92 -12.98
N THR A 276 6.61 -19.08 -14.02
CA THR A 276 5.78 -17.87 -14.15
C THR A 276 4.88 -17.94 -15.38
N ILE A 277 3.56 -17.88 -15.16
CA ILE A 277 2.56 -17.68 -16.21
C ILE A 277 2.40 -16.16 -16.40
N ARG A 278 2.70 -15.66 -17.60
CA ARG A 278 2.50 -14.24 -17.96
C ARG A 278 1.13 -14.06 -18.59
N ARG A 279 0.43 -12.96 -18.23
CA ARG A 279 -0.87 -12.57 -18.81
C ARG A 279 -1.93 -13.68 -18.75
N MET A 280 -2.04 -14.37 -17.62
CA MET A 280 -3.08 -15.38 -17.40
C MET A 280 -4.45 -14.70 -17.42
N PRO A 281 -5.41 -15.15 -18.24
CA PRO A 281 -6.74 -14.58 -18.30
C PRO A 281 -7.49 -14.87 -16.99
N MET A 282 -8.17 -13.85 -16.47
CA MET A 282 -8.95 -13.89 -15.24
C MET A 282 -10.35 -13.33 -15.53
N VAL A 283 -11.36 -14.00 -14.98
CA VAL A 283 -12.75 -13.54 -14.97
C VAL A 283 -13.19 -13.26 -13.54
N LYS A 284 -14.33 -12.61 -13.33
CA LYS A 284 -14.92 -12.49 -12.00
C LYS A 284 -15.34 -13.87 -11.46
N GLY A 285 -14.94 -14.20 -10.23
CA GLY A 285 -15.30 -15.46 -9.58
C GLY A 285 -14.09 -16.28 -9.14
N ARG A 286 -14.30 -17.58 -8.90
CA ARG A 286 -13.24 -18.53 -8.57
C ARG A 286 -12.65 -19.14 -9.84
N GLN A 287 -11.32 -19.31 -9.87
CA GLN A 287 -10.62 -20.06 -10.92
C GLN A 287 -9.71 -21.13 -10.30
N ARG A 288 -9.48 -22.20 -11.05
CA ARG A 288 -8.51 -23.24 -10.73
C ARG A 288 -7.39 -23.16 -11.75
N VAL A 289 -6.16 -23.00 -11.26
CA VAL A 289 -4.96 -23.08 -12.09
C VAL A 289 -4.23 -24.38 -11.79
N VAL A 290 -4.05 -25.19 -12.82
CA VAL A 290 -3.32 -26.45 -12.76
C VAL A 290 -2.02 -26.28 -13.51
N ILE A 291 -0.90 -26.64 -12.87
CA ILE A 291 0.43 -26.63 -13.50
C ILE A 291 1.02 -28.03 -13.35
N ARG A 292 1.43 -28.63 -14.47
CA ARG A 292 1.97 -29.99 -14.54
C ARG A 292 3.32 -29.99 -15.24
N ARG A 293 4.17 -30.94 -14.88
CA ARG A 293 5.37 -31.25 -15.65
C ARG A 293 4.93 -31.76 -17.03
N LYS A 294 5.65 -31.34 -18.07
CA LYS A 294 5.42 -31.85 -19.42
C LYS A 294 5.91 -33.29 -19.52
#